data_AF-A0AAU5J529-F1
#
_entry.id   AF-A0AAU5J529-F1
#
_cell.length_a   1.000
_cell.length_b   1.000
_cell.length_c   1.000
_cell.angle_alpha   90.00
_cell.angle_beta   90.00
_cell.angle_gamma   90.00
#
_symmetry.space_group_name_H-M   'P 1'
#
loop_
_entity.id
_entity.type
_entity.pdbx_description
1 polymer ?
#
loop_
_entity_poly.entity_id
_entity_poly.type
_entity_poly.pdbx_seq_one_letter_code
_entity_poly.pdbx_strand_id
1 'polypeptide(L)'
;MMHRKPTAKIGSIGVTHTQLAVEAELGWVFREQPTEDFGIDAHAEVVDAEQVRGRLLALQIKSGSSWFRERSPDGWWFRPDAEHVQYWINHSLPVAVVLYHPERKRCYWQLVNRRTLAETSRGGWKLQVPEAQVLDERARTALSQAAEGDAYTLRIRELQLALPWMERLAEGTRLVVDIEEWVNKSAGRGAISLGIDHEDGEEPEKLASWTVHLGLSSYVDVVPKLFAWADVGLHAETYDDADYDDYPFDRHDWGDLHPYMNSANEVDFYRLELTLNGLGRAFLLVDQFATKGRRQLTA
;
A
#
# COMPACT_ATOMS: atom_id res chain seq x y z
N MET A 1 29.24 13.14 37.93
CA MET A 1 28.12 12.21 37.68
C MET A 1 27.13 12.87 36.73
N MET A 2 26.95 12.33 35.52
CA MET A 2 25.86 12.71 34.63
C MET A 2 24.55 12.14 35.18
N HIS A 3 23.60 13.02 35.50
CA HIS A 3 22.28 12.63 35.98
C HIS A 3 21.31 12.63 34.79
N ARG A 4 20.65 11.49 34.55
CA ARG A 4 19.60 11.40 33.52
C ARG A 4 18.40 12.24 33.97
N LYS A 5 17.99 13.23 33.14
CA LYS A 5 16.82 14.06 33.44
C LYS A 5 15.55 13.20 33.56
N PRO A 6 14.65 13.44 34.52
CA PRO A 6 13.41 12.66 34.71
C PRO A 6 12.54 12.58 33.45
N THR A 7 12.50 13.65 32.65
CA THR A 7 11.78 13.71 31.37
C THR A 7 12.36 12.75 30.32
N ALA A 8 13.68 12.60 30.26
CA ALA A 8 14.35 11.65 29.36
C ALA A 8 14.12 10.18 29.78
N LYS A 9 13.83 9.93 31.06
CA LYS A 9 13.41 8.60 31.53
C LYS A 9 12.00 8.28 31.06
N ILE A 10 11.06 9.22 31.20
CA ILE A 10 9.66 9.03 30.78
C ILE A 10 9.55 8.87 29.26
N GLY A 11 10.30 9.65 28.48
CA GLY A 11 10.36 9.52 27.02
C GLY A 11 10.77 8.12 26.57
N SER A 12 11.91 7.64 27.08
CA SER A 12 12.41 6.30 26.78
C SER A 12 11.45 5.18 27.21
N ILE A 13 10.79 5.32 28.38
CA ILE A 13 9.77 4.35 28.81
C ILE A 13 8.60 4.30 27.82
N GLY A 14 8.14 5.44 27.31
CA GLY A 14 7.04 5.46 26.35
C GLY A 14 7.42 4.91 24.97
N VAL A 15 8.67 5.09 24.53
CA VAL A 15 9.19 4.39 23.33
C VAL A 15 9.13 2.88 23.54
N THR A 16 9.62 2.36 24.67
CA THR A 16 9.56 0.92 24.99
C THR A 16 8.13 0.39 25.05
N HIS A 17 7.20 1.13 25.67
CA HIS A 17 5.80 0.71 25.71
C HIS A 17 5.11 0.78 24.33
N THR A 18 5.51 1.73 23.49
CA THR A 18 5.01 1.80 22.11
C THR A 18 5.56 0.65 21.27
N GLN A 19 6.85 0.31 21.41
CA GLN A 19 7.43 -0.87 20.79
C GLN A 19 6.66 -2.13 21.19
N LEU A 20 6.44 -2.33 22.49
CA LEU A 20 5.68 -3.49 22.99
C LEU A 20 4.28 -3.56 22.39
N ALA A 21 3.57 -2.44 22.30
CA ALA A 21 2.25 -2.39 21.67
C ALA A 21 2.31 -2.76 20.17
N VAL A 22 3.29 -2.24 19.44
CA VAL A 22 3.47 -2.55 18.01
C VAL A 22 3.83 -4.01 17.78
N GLU A 23 4.77 -4.55 18.55
CA GLU A 23 5.26 -5.91 18.34
C GLU A 23 4.30 -6.97 18.90
N ALA A 24 3.78 -6.79 20.12
CA ALA A 24 2.97 -7.81 20.79
C ALA A 24 1.47 -7.72 20.47
N GLU A 25 0.92 -6.52 20.34
CA GLU A 25 -0.52 -6.34 20.12
C GLU A 25 -0.87 -6.26 18.63
N LEU A 26 -0.04 -5.60 17.81
CA LEU A 26 -0.24 -5.53 16.37
C LEU A 26 0.45 -6.66 15.59
N GLY A 27 1.48 -7.28 16.17
CA GLY A 27 2.30 -8.28 15.47
C GLY A 27 3.18 -7.68 14.38
N TRP A 28 3.58 -6.41 14.51
CA TRP A 28 4.34 -5.66 13.50
C TRP A 28 5.79 -5.46 13.91
N VAL A 29 6.64 -5.05 12.96
CA VAL A 29 8.04 -4.76 13.25
C VAL A 29 8.19 -3.30 13.65
N PHE A 30 8.85 -3.04 14.79
CA PHE A 30 9.17 -1.69 15.26
C PHE A 30 10.64 -1.37 15.04
N ARG A 31 10.94 -0.15 14.57
CA ARG A 31 12.30 0.34 14.32
C ARG A 31 12.47 1.73 14.90
N GLU A 32 13.08 1.81 16.09
CA GLU A 32 13.45 3.09 16.69
C GLU A 32 14.39 3.86 15.76
N GLN A 33 14.14 5.16 15.56
CA GLN A 33 14.99 6.02 14.76
C GLN A 33 15.99 6.76 15.67
N PRO A 34 17.23 7.03 15.21
CA PRO A 34 18.14 7.90 15.93
C PRO A 34 17.45 9.25 16.18
N THR A 35 17.48 9.74 17.42
CA THR A 35 16.93 11.05 17.78
C THR A 35 17.63 12.16 16.97
N GLU A 36 17.04 12.58 15.87
CA GLU A 36 17.32 13.85 15.18
C GLU A 36 16.17 14.84 15.45
N ASP A 37 16.47 16.14 15.40
CA ASP A 37 15.60 17.25 15.83
C ASP A 37 14.27 17.41 15.04
N PHE A 38 13.93 16.48 14.13
CA PHE A 38 12.81 16.60 13.19
C PHE A 38 11.53 15.83 13.60
N GLY A 39 11.56 15.04 14.69
CA GLY A 39 10.35 14.58 15.37
C GLY A 39 9.71 13.25 14.90
N ILE A 40 10.41 12.37 14.19
CA ILE A 40 10.00 10.95 14.10
C ILE A 40 10.84 10.14 15.08
N ASP A 41 10.17 9.42 15.98
CA ASP A 41 10.86 8.60 17.00
C ASP A 41 11.03 7.15 16.54
N ALA A 42 10.15 6.66 15.67
CA ALA A 42 10.19 5.28 15.18
C ALA A 42 9.46 5.08 13.85
N HIS A 43 9.76 3.97 13.19
CA HIS A 43 8.95 3.40 12.12
C HIS A 43 8.28 2.10 12.59
N ALA A 44 7.05 1.88 12.16
CA ALA A 44 6.35 0.60 12.30
C ALA A 44 6.08 0.02 10.91
N GLU A 45 6.46 -1.24 10.70
CA GLU A 45 6.34 -1.94 9.43
C GLU A 45 5.26 -3.02 9.53
N VAL A 46 4.26 -2.92 8.66
CA VAL A 46 3.08 -3.80 8.66
C VAL A 46 3.48 -5.22 8.24
N VAL A 47 3.10 -6.18 9.07
CA VAL A 47 3.25 -7.62 8.80
C VAL A 47 1.87 -8.24 8.59
N ASP A 48 1.73 -8.97 7.50
CA ASP A 48 0.50 -9.69 7.12
C ASP A 48 0.84 -11.14 6.78
N ALA A 49 0.17 -12.10 7.42
CA ALA A 49 0.47 -13.54 7.30
C ALA A 49 1.97 -13.87 7.40
N GLU A 50 2.65 -13.32 8.41
CA GLU A 50 4.10 -13.45 8.66
C GLU A 50 5.03 -12.85 7.59
N GLN A 51 4.49 -12.19 6.56
CA GLN A 51 5.27 -11.50 5.54
C GLN A 51 5.37 -9.99 5.79
N VAL A 52 6.60 -9.51 5.73
CA VAL A 52 6.96 -8.10 5.80
C VAL A 52 6.76 -7.50 4.41
N ARG A 53 5.79 -6.57 4.24
CA ARG A 53 5.40 -6.04 2.92
C ARG A 53 6.05 -4.69 2.54
N GLY A 54 7.00 -4.18 3.34
CA GLY A 54 7.61 -2.87 3.11
C GLY A 54 6.65 -1.67 3.30
N ARG A 55 5.46 -1.90 3.88
CA ARG A 55 4.47 -0.86 4.19
C ARG A 55 4.78 -0.28 5.56
N LEU A 56 5.15 1.00 5.62
CA LEU A 56 5.68 1.64 6.83
C LEU A 56 4.81 2.82 7.30
N LEU A 57 4.73 2.99 8.61
CA LEU A 57 4.21 4.17 9.29
C LEU A 57 5.34 4.85 10.05
N ALA A 58 5.33 6.18 10.03
CA ALA A 58 6.16 6.96 10.92
C ALA A 58 5.41 7.29 12.22
N LEU A 59 6.10 7.16 13.36
CA LEU A 59 5.55 7.37 14.68
C LEU A 59 6.26 8.54 15.37
N GLN A 60 5.50 9.55 15.77
CA GLN A 60 5.93 10.52 16.76
C GLN A 60 5.33 10.13 18.11
N ILE A 61 6.18 9.82 19.08
CA ILE A 61 5.84 9.31 20.41
C ILE A 61 6.02 10.42 21.44
N LYS A 62 4.93 10.81 22.10
CA LYS A 62 4.94 11.75 23.21
C LYS A 62 4.53 11.05 24.50
N SER A 63 5.35 11.17 25.53
CA SER A 63 5.21 10.39 26.76
C SER A 63 4.97 11.26 27.98
N GLY A 64 4.00 10.90 28.81
CA GLY A 64 3.75 11.52 30.11
C GLY A 64 2.33 12.06 30.30
N SER A 65 1.87 12.13 31.56
CA SER A 65 0.50 12.53 31.92
C SER A 65 0.14 13.96 31.51
N SER A 66 1.13 14.83 31.22
CA SER A 66 0.87 16.21 30.76
C SER A 66 0.14 16.26 29.41
N TRP A 67 0.34 15.28 28.53
CA TRP A 67 -0.32 15.20 27.23
C TRP A 67 -1.82 14.88 27.33
N PHE A 68 -2.30 14.52 28.52
CA PHE A 68 -3.68 14.10 28.79
C PHE A 68 -4.47 15.14 29.60
N ARG A 69 -3.93 16.35 29.79
CA ARG A 69 -4.56 17.41 30.60
C ARG A 69 -5.75 18.09 29.91
N GLU A 70 -5.67 18.28 28.60
CA GLU A 70 -6.71 18.97 27.84
C GLU A 70 -7.72 17.96 27.29
N ARG A 71 -8.87 17.80 27.96
CA ARG A 71 -9.93 16.88 27.53
C ARG A 71 -10.68 17.42 26.31
N SER A 72 -11.02 16.50 25.42
CA SER A 72 -12.05 16.66 24.40
C SER A 72 -13.25 15.76 24.76
N PRO A 73 -14.42 15.87 24.08
CA PRO A 73 -15.57 15.01 24.37
C PRO A 73 -15.21 13.52 24.39
N ASP A 74 -14.38 13.07 23.44
CA ASP A 74 -14.05 11.66 23.21
C ASP A 74 -12.56 11.33 23.38
N GLY A 75 -11.80 12.18 24.09
CA GLY A 75 -10.35 11.96 24.28
C GLY A 75 -9.59 13.18 24.74
N TRP A 76 -8.52 13.54 24.04
CA TRP A 76 -7.63 14.65 24.41
C TRP A 76 -7.21 15.50 23.21
N TRP A 77 -7.00 16.79 23.45
CA TRP A 77 -6.42 17.69 22.46
C TRP A 77 -4.90 17.69 22.58
N PHE A 78 -4.22 17.29 21.52
CA PHE A 78 -2.79 17.47 21.32
C PHE A 78 -2.54 18.72 20.48
N ARG A 79 -1.62 19.58 20.91
CA ARG A 79 -1.31 20.86 20.24
C ARG A 79 0.12 20.87 19.72
N PRO A 80 0.37 20.40 18.50
CA PRO A 80 1.66 20.54 17.85
C PRO A 80 1.88 21.98 17.37
N ASP A 81 3.15 22.37 17.22
CA ASP A 81 3.49 23.60 16.50
C ASP A 81 3.35 23.42 14.98
N ALA A 82 3.38 24.55 14.26
CA ALA A 82 3.19 24.56 12.81
C ALA A 82 4.33 23.87 12.05
N GLU A 83 5.55 23.89 12.58
CA GLU A 83 6.73 23.27 11.94
C GLU A 83 6.61 21.76 11.94
N HIS A 84 6.28 21.16 13.09
CA HIS A 84 6.00 19.72 13.20
C HIS A 84 4.81 19.31 12.32
N VAL A 85 3.74 20.09 12.28
CA VAL A 85 2.58 19.79 11.41
C VAL A 85 2.99 19.78 9.94
N GLN A 86 3.73 20.79 9.49
CA GLN A 86 4.19 20.87 8.11
C GLN A 86 5.13 19.71 7.79
N TYR A 87 6.04 19.36 8.70
CA TYR A 87 6.93 18.22 8.54
C TYR A 87 6.15 16.90 8.43
N TRP A 88 5.18 16.65 9.32
CA TRP A 88 4.39 15.42 9.30
C TRP A 88 3.47 15.29 8.08
N ILE A 89 2.82 16.38 7.66
CA ILE A 89 1.92 16.37 6.48
C ILE A 89 2.69 16.06 5.20
N ASN A 90 3.93 16.54 5.08
CA ASN A 90 4.75 16.33 3.90
C ASN A 90 5.70 15.14 4.02
N HIS A 91 5.60 14.38 5.12
CA HIS A 91 6.45 13.24 5.35
C HIS A 91 6.16 12.15 4.30
N SER A 92 7.21 11.46 3.83
CA SER A 92 7.10 10.45 2.77
C SER A 92 6.34 9.19 3.21
N LEU A 93 6.26 8.97 4.53
CA LEU A 93 5.43 7.96 5.18
C LEU A 93 4.26 8.63 5.92
N PRO A 94 3.07 8.00 5.97
CA PRO A 94 2.00 8.44 6.84
C PRO A 94 2.47 8.49 8.29
N VAL A 95 2.15 9.59 8.98
CA VAL A 95 2.58 9.83 10.36
C VAL A 95 1.41 9.58 11.32
N ALA A 96 1.67 8.85 12.39
CA ALA A 96 0.80 8.75 13.55
C ALA A 96 1.46 9.40 14.77
N VAL A 97 0.69 10.21 15.49
CA VAL A 97 1.08 10.67 16.83
C VAL A 97 0.61 9.62 17.83
N VAL A 98 1.53 9.19 18.70
CA VAL A 98 1.28 8.25 19.78
C VAL A 98 1.49 8.95 21.12
N LEU A 99 0.47 8.93 21.98
CA LEU A 99 0.53 9.44 23.34
C LEU A 99 0.61 8.27 24.34
N TYR A 100 1.70 8.18 25.07
CA TYR A 100 1.87 7.18 26.14
C TYR A 100 1.43 7.73 27.50
N HIS A 101 0.45 7.06 28.12
CA HIS A 101 -0.05 7.36 29.46
C HIS A 101 0.65 6.50 30.52
N PRO A 102 1.50 7.07 31.39
CA PRO A 102 2.36 6.29 32.29
C PRO A 102 1.61 5.52 33.39
N GLU A 103 0.53 6.09 33.95
CA GLU A 103 -0.23 5.41 35.01
C GLU A 103 -1.08 4.25 34.48
N ARG A 104 -1.74 4.45 33.33
CA ARG A 104 -2.54 3.42 32.66
C ARG A 104 -1.68 2.41 31.88
N LYS A 105 -0.40 2.71 31.66
CA LYS A 105 0.54 1.95 30.81
C LYS A 105 -0.04 1.64 29.43
N ARG A 106 -0.65 2.65 28.80
CA ARG A 106 -1.34 2.51 27.52
C ARG A 106 -0.89 3.57 26.52
N CYS A 107 -0.78 3.17 25.26
CA CYS A 107 -0.54 4.06 24.14
C CYS A 107 -1.87 4.36 23.42
N TYR A 108 -2.13 5.63 23.16
CA TYR A 108 -3.25 6.09 22.34
C TYR A 108 -2.69 6.73 21.09
N TRP A 109 -3.38 6.63 19.96
CA TRP A 109 -2.85 7.09 18.68
C TRP A 109 -3.85 7.92 17.89
N GLN A 110 -3.34 8.73 16.97
CA GLN A 110 -4.13 9.37 15.92
C GLN A 110 -3.26 9.62 14.69
N LEU A 111 -3.81 9.37 13.49
CA LEU A 111 -3.14 9.69 12.22
C LEU A 111 -3.10 11.20 12.01
N VAL A 112 -2.01 11.69 11.44
CA VAL A 112 -1.83 13.09 11.07
C VAL A 112 -2.22 13.27 9.60
N ASN A 113 -3.34 13.94 9.35
CA ASN A 113 -3.77 14.32 8.00
C ASN A 113 -4.73 15.53 8.05
N ARG A 114 -5.13 16.05 6.89
CA ARG A 114 -6.02 17.22 6.78
C ARG A 114 -7.41 17.02 7.41
N ARG A 115 -7.86 15.79 7.67
CA ARG A 115 -9.16 15.50 8.30
C ARG A 115 -9.06 15.48 9.83
N THR A 116 -7.93 15.07 10.38
CA THR A 116 -7.72 14.92 11.83
C THR A 116 -7.06 16.16 12.46
N LEU A 117 -6.25 16.89 11.69
CA LEU A 117 -5.71 18.18 12.08
C LEU A 117 -6.72 19.30 11.85
N ALA A 118 -6.84 20.18 12.84
CA ALA A 118 -7.64 21.39 12.75
C ALA A 118 -6.79 22.62 13.08
N GLU A 119 -6.88 23.64 12.23
CA GLU A 119 -6.35 24.96 12.53
C GLU A 119 -7.26 25.66 13.55
N THR A 120 -6.66 26.36 14.49
CA THR A 120 -7.36 27.14 15.50
C THR A 120 -7.54 28.57 15.03
N SER A 121 -8.52 29.28 15.58
CA SER A 121 -8.78 30.69 15.26
C SER A 121 -7.62 31.66 15.58
N ARG A 122 -6.54 31.17 16.21
CA ARG A 122 -5.33 31.94 16.54
C ARG A 122 -4.11 31.51 15.72
N GLY A 123 -4.29 30.72 14.66
CA GLY A 123 -3.21 30.26 13.78
C GLY A 123 -2.34 29.13 14.35
N GLY A 124 -2.76 28.50 15.45
CA GLY A 124 -2.13 27.27 15.97
C GLY A 124 -2.86 26.02 15.51
N TRP A 125 -2.26 24.84 15.70
CA TRP A 125 -2.85 23.55 15.30
C TRP A 125 -3.31 22.73 16.50
N LYS A 126 -4.32 21.89 16.28
CA LYS A 126 -4.75 20.87 17.23
C LYS A 126 -5.10 19.56 16.54
N LEU A 127 -4.85 18.47 17.23
CA LEU A 127 -5.16 17.09 16.85
C LEU A 127 -5.97 16.45 17.98
N GLN A 128 -7.16 15.91 17.68
CA GLN A 128 -7.91 15.14 18.66
C GLN A 128 -7.36 13.71 18.69
N VAL A 129 -6.85 13.27 19.84
CA VAL A 129 -6.47 11.87 20.09
C VAL A 129 -7.61 11.19 20.85
N PRO A 130 -8.40 10.31 20.21
CA PRO A 130 -9.55 9.67 20.85
C PRO A 130 -9.12 8.66 21.91
N GLU A 131 -9.85 8.61 23.03
CA GLU A 131 -9.63 7.63 24.10
C GLU A 131 -9.93 6.19 23.65
N ALA A 132 -10.77 6.03 22.63
CA ALA A 132 -11.05 4.74 22.01
C ALA A 132 -9.91 4.23 21.09
N GLN A 133 -9.05 5.12 20.58
CA GLN A 133 -7.94 4.76 19.70
C GLN A 133 -6.72 4.32 20.52
N VAL A 134 -6.85 3.17 21.18
CA VAL A 134 -5.75 2.48 21.86
C VAL A 134 -4.89 1.78 20.82
N LEU A 135 -3.57 1.79 21.00
CA LEU A 135 -2.64 1.07 20.13
C LEU A 135 -2.61 -0.41 20.55
N ASP A 136 -3.67 -1.12 20.20
CA ASP A 136 -3.85 -2.56 20.40
C ASP A 136 -4.35 -3.22 19.11
N GLU A 137 -4.69 -4.51 19.14
CA GLU A 137 -5.16 -5.27 17.98
C GLU A 137 -6.23 -4.55 17.14
N ARG A 138 -7.13 -3.77 17.78
CA ARG A 138 -8.21 -3.04 17.10
C ARG A 138 -7.69 -1.92 16.19
N ALA A 139 -6.46 -1.46 16.42
CA ALA A 139 -5.80 -0.45 15.60
C ALA A 139 -5.26 -1.02 14.27
N ARG A 140 -5.07 -2.35 14.15
CA ARG A 140 -4.43 -2.97 12.98
C ARG A 140 -5.08 -2.53 11.68
N THR A 141 -6.39 -2.65 11.56
CA THR A 141 -7.08 -2.36 10.29
C THR A 141 -6.88 -0.91 9.85
N ALA A 142 -7.13 0.05 10.74
CA ALA A 142 -7.05 1.46 10.41
C ALA A 142 -5.60 1.92 10.15
N LEU A 143 -4.64 1.44 10.93
CA LEU A 143 -3.23 1.77 10.74
C LEU A 143 -2.64 1.07 9.50
N SER A 144 -3.02 -0.18 9.19
CA SER A 144 -2.59 -0.86 7.96
C SER A 144 -3.05 -0.11 6.71
N GLN A 145 -4.32 0.31 6.69
CA GLN A 145 -4.87 1.11 5.59
C GLN A 145 -4.13 2.44 5.44
N ALA A 146 -3.72 3.06 6.55
CA ALA A 146 -2.91 4.26 6.49
C ALA A 146 -1.49 3.98 5.98
N ALA A 147 -0.86 2.90 6.42
CA ALA A 147 0.50 2.47 6.05
C ALA A 147 0.64 2.12 4.57
N GLU A 148 -0.46 1.74 3.92
CA GLU A 148 -0.49 1.61 2.47
C GLU A 148 -0.11 2.96 1.83
N GLY A 149 -0.63 4.10 2.33
CA GLY A 149 -0.20 5.44 1.93
C GLY A 149 -1.37 6.36 1.58
N ASP A 150 -1.07 7.59 1.14
CA ASP A 150 -2.04 8.37 0.38
C ASP A 150 -2.35 7.60 -0.92
N ALA A 151 -3.60 7.16 -1.05
CA ALA A 151 -4.04 6.36 -2.20
C ALA A 151 -3.71 7.05 -3.53
N TYR A 152 -3.69 8.38 -3.57
CA TYR A 152 -3.23 9.11 -4.75
C TYR A 152 -1.75 8.87 -5.03
N THR A 153 -0.88 9.11 -4.05
CA THR A 153 0.58 8.91 -4.20
C THR A 153 0.94 7.47 -4.55
N LEU A 154 0.29 6.47 -3.94
CA LEU A 154 0.50 5.06 -4.31
C LEU A 154 0.11 4.77 -5.74
N ARG A 155 -1.10 5.18 -6.16
CA ARG A 155 -1.58 4.95 -7.53
C ARG A 155 -0.68 5.63 -8.55
N ILE A 156 -0.18 6.83 -8.26
CA ILE A 156 0.80 7.49 -9.13
C ILE A 156 2.11 6.69 -9.20
N ARG A 157 2.63 6.17 -8.09
CA ARG A 157 3.84 5.34 -8.09
C ARG A 157 3.65 4.02 -8.86
N GLU A 158 2.49 3.38 -8.73
CA GLU A 158 2.13 2.18 -9.50
C GLU A 158 2.17 2.47 -11.01
N LEU A 159 1.61 3.61 -11.44
CA LEU A 159 1.70 4.06 -12.82
C LEU A 159 3.14 4.36 -13.26
N GLN A 160 3.97 4.95 -12.40
CA GLN A 160 5.39 5.18 -12.71
C GLN A 160 6.17 3.88 -12.88
N LEU A 161 5.91 2.85 -12.07
CA LEU A 161 6.56 1.55 -12.19
C LEU A 161 6.14 0.82 -13.47
N ALA A 162 4.91 1.03 -13.92
CA ALA A 162 4.39 0.48 -15.17
C ALA A 162 4.80 1.29 -16.42
N LEU A 163 5.44 2.46 -16.26
CA LEU A 163 5.81 3.35 -17.36
C LEU A 163 6.59 2.66 -18.49
N PRO A 164 7.62 1.81 -18.21
CA PRO A 164 8.37 1.14 -19.29
C PRO A 164 7.50 0.20 -20.14
N TRP A 165 6.41 -0.34 -19.58
CA TRP A 165 5.47 -1.19 -20.31
C TRP A 165 4.48 -0.35 -21.13
N MET A 166 4.03 0.78 -20.58
CA MET A 166 3.20 1.74 -21.30
C MET A 166 3.93 2.30 -22.53
N GLU A 167 5.21 2.63 -22.40
CA GLU A 167 6.05 3.11 -23.50
C GLU A 167 6.17 2.06 -24.61
N ARG A 168 6.42 0.79 -24.25
CA ARG A 168 6.49 -0.33 -25.21
C ARG A 168 5.18 -0.52 -25.97
N LEU A 169 4.02 -0.50 -25.28
CA LEU A 169 2.73 -0.56 -25.95
C LEU A 169 2.52 0.63 -26.90
N ALA A 170 2.94 1.84 -26.49
CA ALA A 170 2.83 3.03 -27.33
C ALA A 170 3.73 2.97 -28.57
N GLU A 171 4.85 2.23 -28.50
CA GLU A 171 5.77 1.95 -29.61
C GLU A 171 5.29 0.81 -30.53
N GLY A 172 4.19 0.15 -30.18
CA GLY A 172 3.61 -0.95 -30.97
C GLY A 172 4.10 -2.35 -30.57
N THR A 173 4.80 -2.49 -29.44
CA THR A 173 5.11 -3.81 -28.88
C THR A 173 3.82 -4.45 -28.37
N ARG A 174 3.60 -5.74 -28.66
CA ARG A 174 2.48 -6.51 -28.12
C ARG A 174 2.83 -7.05 -26.74
N LEU A 175 2.05 -6.71 -25.72
CA LEU A 175 2.24 -7.23 -24.36
C LEU A 175 1.12 -8.18 -23.98
N VAL A 176 1.52 -9.33 -23.44
CA VAL A 176 0.60 -10.37 -22.97
C VAL A 176 0.82 -10.68 -21.49
N VAL A 177 -0.26 -11.09 -20.83
CA VAL A 177 -0.28 -11.54 -19.44
C VAL A 177 -0.66 -13.01 -19.41
N ASP A 178 0.26 -13.83 -18.90
CA ASP A 178 0.05 -15.25 -18.66
C ASP A 178 -0.32 -15.50 -17.19
N ILE A 179 -1.30 -16.35 -16.95
CA ILE A 179 -1.79 -16.69 -15.61
C ILE A 179 -1.82 -18.20 -15.46
N GLU A 180 -1.29 -18.67 -14.35
CA GLU A 180 -1.39 -20.06 -13.88
C GLU A 180 -2.16 -20.08 -12.56
N GLU A 181 -3.37 -20.65 -12.56
CA GLU A 181 -4.26 -20.71 -11.39
C GLU A 181 -4.44 -22.16 -10.90
N TRP A 182 -4.06 -22.45 -9.65
CA TRP A 182 -4.28 -23.78 -9.06
C TRP A 182 -5.70 -23.88 -8.48
N VAL A 183 -6.63 -24.46 -9.24
CA VAL A 183 -8.07 -24.48 -8.91
C VAL A 183 -8.45 -25.34 -7.71
N ASN A 184 -7.70 -26.40 -7.42
CA ASN A 184 -8.04 -27.35 -6.34
C ASN A 184 -7.42 -26.99 -4.97
N LYS A 185 -6.69 -25.88 -4.86
CA LYS A 185 -6.00 -25.51 -3.61
C LYS A 185 -6.72 -24.35 -2.93
N SER A 186 -7.18 -24.57 -1.70
CA SER A 186 -7.91 -23.59 -0.88
C SER A 186 -7.18 -22.28 -0.58
N ALA A 187 -5.89 -22.18 -0.93
CA ALA A 187 -5.07 -20.99 -0.73
C ALA A 187 -5.16 -19.96 -1.89
N GLY A 188 -5.80 -20.29 -3.02
CA GLY A 188 -5.87 -19.42 -4.20
C GLY A 188 -4.48 -19.09 -4.77
N ARG A 189 -3.61 -20.11 -4.82
CA ARG A 189 -2.22 -19.95 -5.28
C ARG A 189 -2.17 -19.83 -6.80
N GLY A 190 -1.33 -18.94 -7.30
CA GLY A 190 -0.98 -18.93 -8.70
C GLY A 190 0.20 -18.06 -9.08
N ALA A 191 0.41 -17.92 -10.38
CA ALA A 191 1.43 -17.08 -10.96
C ALA A 191 0.80 -16.16 -12.00
N ILE A 192 1.27 -14.91 -12.05
CA ILE A 192 0.96 -13.96 -13.10
C ILE A 192 2.29 -13.55 -13.72
N SER A 193 2.39 -13.55 -15.04
CA SER A 193 3.60 -13.15 -15.76
C SER A 193 3.24 -12.15 -16.86
N LEU A 194 4.06 -11.12 -17.02
CA LEU A 194 3.97 -10.17 -18.12
C LEU A 194 5.07 -10.49 -19.12
N GLY A 195 4.75 -10.56 -20.40
CA GLY A 195 5.71 -10.84 -21.46
C GLY A 195 5.46 -10.03 -22.73
N ILE A 196 6.43 -10.08 -23.64
CA ILE A 196 6.32 -9.57 -25.01
C ILE A 196 5.96 -10.75 -25.91
N ASP A 197 4.88 -10.62 -26.65
CA ASP A 197 4.59 -11.51 -27.76
C ASP A 197 5.25 -10.95 -29.03
N HIS A 198 6.11 -11.74 -29.67
CA HIS A 198 6.82 -11.38 -30.90
C HIS A 198 6.05 -11.75 -32.16
N GLU A 199 4.82 -12.29 -32.02
CA GLU A 199 3.95 -12.72 -33.13
C GLU A 199 4.62 -13.79 -34.03
N ASP A 200 5.57 -14.55 -33.47
CA ASP A 200 6.31 -15.62 -34.15
C ASP A 200 5.81 -17.02 -33.78
N GLY A 201 4.85 -17.11 -32.85
CA GLY A 201 4.28 -18.35 -32.33
C GLY A 201 5.12 -19.01 -31.23
N GLU A 202 6.23 -18.41 -30.82
CA GLU A 202 7.05 -18.87 -29.70
C GLU A 202 6.49 -18.39 -28.35
N GLU A 203 7.04 -18.89 -27.25
CA GLU A 203 6.66 -18.42 -25.92
C GLU A 203 7.01 -16.93 -25.72
N PRO A 204 6.13 -16.13 -25.09
CA PRO A 204 6.39 -14.72 -24.85
C PRO A 204 7.69 -14.48 -24.08
N GLU A 205 8.44 -13.45 -24.49
CA GLU A 205 9.64 -13.02 -23.77
C GLU A 205 9.24 -12.44 -22.41
N LYS A 206 9.66 -13.11 -21.34
CA LYS A 206 9.22 -12.79 -19.98
C LYS A 206 9.85 -11.49 -19.47
N LEU A 207 9.01 -10.50 -19.17
CA LEU A 207 9.42 -9.21 -18.59
C LEU A 207 9.35 -9.20 -17.07
N ALA A 208 8.29 -9.79 -16.50
CA ALA A 208 8.08 -9.81 -15.05
C ALA A 208 7.22 -11.02 -14.63
N SER A 209 7.32 -11.40 -13.36
CA SER A 209 6.56 -12.51 -12.79
C SER A 209 6.24 -12.25 -11.32
N TRP A 210 5.04 -12.62 -10.92
CA TRP A 210 4.55 -12.53 -9.55
C TRP A 210 3.94 -13.86 -9.15
N THR A 211 4.38 -14.38 -7.99
CA THR A 211 3.64 -15.45 -7.31
C THR A 211 2.58 -14.82 -6.42
N VAL A 212 1.33 -15.22 -6.62
CA VAL A 212 0.17 -14.64 -5.92
C VAL A 212 -0.56 -15.68 -5.08
N HIS A 213 -1.16 -15.22 -4.00
CA HIS A 213 -2.07 -15.99 -3.15
C HIS A 213 -3.35 -15.18 -2.97
N LEU A 214 -4.33 -15.40 -3.84
CA LEU A 214 -5.53 -14.57 -3.99
C LEU A 214 -6.71 -15.03 -3.12
N GLY A 215 -6.58 -16.17 -2.43
CA GLY A 215 -7.62 -16.74 -1.58
C GLY A 215 -8.88 -17.08 -2.39
N LEU A 216 -10.00 -16.41 -2.10
CA LEU A 216 -11.28 -16.56 -2.81
C LEU A 216 -11.48 -15.53 -3.95
N SER A 217 -10.50 -14.67 -4.21
CA SER A 217 -10.63 -13.63 -5.24
C SER A 217 -10.41 -14.25 -6.63
N SER A 218 -11.28 -13.92 -7.59
CA SER A 218 -11.10 -14.36 -8.97
C SER A 218 -9.97 -13.58 -9.66
N TYR A 219 -9.19 -14.25 -10.51
CA TYR A 219 -8.19 -13.60 -11.36
C TYR A 219 -8.81 -12.59 -12.32
N VAL A 220 -10.04 -12.85 -12.77
CA VAL A 220 -10.86 -11.92 -13.58
C VAL A 220 -11.04 -10.57 -12.87
N ASP A 221 -11.17 -10.57 -11.55
CA ASP A 221 -11.33 -9.34 -10.76
C ASP A 221 -10.00 -8.66 -10.40
N VAL A 222 -8.91 -9.42 -10.40
CA VAL A 222 -7.60 -8.98 -9.90
C VAL A 222 -6.75 -8.42 -11.02
N VAL A 223 -6.74 -9.07 -12.19
CA VAL A 223 -5.91 -8.66 -13.33
C VAL A 223 -6.20 -7.24 -13.81
N PRO A 224 -7.48 -6.80 -14.00
CA PRO A 224 -7.76 -5.42 -14.37
C PRO A 224 -7.27 -4.38 -13.35
N LYS A 225 -7.13 -4.77 -12.07
CA LYS A 225 -6.60 -3.88 -11.02
C LYS A 225 -5.08 -3.80 -11.07
N LEU A 226 -4.37 -4.90 -11.38
CA LEU A 226 -2.92 -4.89 -11.58
C LEU A 226 -2.51 -4.05 -12.78
N PHE A 227 -3.32 -4.09 -13.84
CA PHE A 227 -3.06 -3.38 -15.10
C PHE A 227 -4.05 -2.25 -15.33
N ALA A 228 -4.38 -1.46 -14.30
CA ALA A 228 -5.39 -0.40 -14.38
C ALA A 228 -5.11 0.67 -15.47
N TRP A 229 -3.89 0.73 -15.98
CA TRP A 229 -3.43 1.61 -17.07
C TRP A 229 -3.65 1.01 -18.47
N ALA A 230 -4.13 -0.22 -18.57
CA ALA A 230 -4.43 -0.93 -19.81
C ALA A 230 -5.87 -1.47 -19.79
N ASP A 231 -6.43 -1.65 -20.99
CA ASP A 231 -7.59 -2.50 -21.22
C ASP A 231 -7.07 -3.93 -21.39
N VAL A 232 -7.75 -4.89 -20.77
CA VAL A 232 -7.37 -6.30 -20.75
C VAL A 232 -8.37 -7.07 -21.60
N GLY A 233 -7.88 -7.78 -22.61
CA GLY A 233 -8.69 -8.63 -23.49
C GLY A 233 -8.13 -10.04 -23.57
N LEU A 234 -8.89 -10.97 -24.15
CA LEU A 234 -8.38 -12.29 -24.52
C LEU A 234 -7.38 -12.17 -25.66
N HIS A 235 -6.32 -12.96 -25.60
CA HIS A 235 -5.35 -13.05 -26.69
C HIS A 235 -5.89 -13.96 -27.81
N ALA A 236 -6.61 -13.38 -28.78
CA ALA A 236 -7.45 -14.12 -29.73
C ALA A 236 -6.79 -15.37 -30.35
N GLU A 237 -5.55 -15.26 -30.84
CA GLU A 237 -4.82 -16.36 -31.47
C GLU A 237 -4.67 -17.59 -30.56
N THR A 238 -4.36 -17.38 -29.28
CA THR A 238 -4.22 -18.49 -28.32
C THR A 238 -5.54 -19.20 -28.05
N TYR A 239 -6.65 -18.49 -28.14
CA TYR A 239 -7.99 -19.05 -27.89
C TYR A 239 -8.60 -19.63 -29.16
N ASP A 240 -8.22 -19.13 -30.33
CA ASP A 240 -8.62 -19.71 -31.61
C ASP A 240 -7.92 -21.06 -31.86
N ASP A 241 -6.66 -21.20 -31.43
CA ASP A 241 -5.88 -22.44 -31.55
C ASP A 241 -6.09 -23.43 -30.37
N ALA A 242 -6.82 -23.03 -29.32
CA ALA A 242 -7.05 -23.88 -28.17
C ALA A 242 -8.00 -25.05 -28.48
N ASP A 243 -7.59 -26.25 -28.08
CA ASP A 243 -8.42 -27.46 -28.16
C ASP A 243 -9.33 -27.54 -26.93
N TYR A 244 -10.59 -27.15 -27.10
CA TYR A 244 -11.58 -27.09 -26.01
C TYR A 244 -12.27 -28.42 -25.73
N ASP A 245 -12.03 -29.46 -26.54
CA ASP A 245 -12.72 -30.74 -26.40
C ASP A 245 -12.35 -31.47 -25.08
N ASP A 246 -11.21 -31.10 -24.47
CA ASP A 246 -10.72 -31.65 -23.20
C ASP A 246 -11.10 -30.80 -21.95
N TYR A 247 -11.87 -29.72 -22.11
CA TYR A 247 -12.27 -28.87 -20.97
C TYR A 247 -13.50 -29.43 -20.24
N PRO A 248 -13.50 -29.48 -18.88
CA PRO A 248 -14.64 -30.00 -18.11
C PRO A 248 -15.92 -29.13 -18.15
N PHE A 249 -15.92 -27.98 -18.83
CA PHE A 249 -17.03 -27.03 -18.90
C PHE A 249 -17.38 -26.67 -20.35
N ASP A 250 -18.67 -26.60 -20.67
CA ASP A 250 -19.16 -26.24 -22.01
C ASP A 250 -18.81 -24.79 -22.37
N ARG A 251 -18.37 -24.53 -23.61
CA ARG A 251 -17.96 -23.20 -24.12
C ARG A 251 -19.02 -22.10 -23.97
N HIS A 252 -20.29 -22.49 -23.78
CA HIS A 252 -21.42 -21.58 -23.56
C HIS A 252 -21.52 -21.03 -22.14
N ASP A 253 -20.84 -21.64 -21.17
CA ASP A 253 -20.82 -21.22 -19.76
C ASP A 253 -19.68 -20.22 -19.45
N TRP A 254 -18.90 -19.85 -20.47
CA TRP A 254 -17.69 -19.07 -20.34
C TRP A 254 -18.02 -17.57 -20.37
N GLY A 255 -17.57 -16.84 -19.34
CA GLY A 255 -17.67 -15.38 -19.31
C GLY A 255 -16.65 -14.69 -20.23
N ASP A 256 -16.54 -13.36 -20.12
CA ASP A 256 -15.64 -12.53 -20.93
C ASP A 256 -14.14 -12.87 -20.75
N LEU A 257 -13.78 -13.48 -19.62
CA LEU A 257 -12.44 -13.98 -19.32
C LEU A 257 -12.55 -15.42 -18.82
N HIS A 258 -11.82 -16.31 -19.47
CA HIS A 258 -11.86 -17.75 -19.24
C HIS A 258 -10.50 -18.36 -19.61
N PRO A 259 -10.14 -19.55 -19.09
CA PRO A 259 -8.86 -20.17 -19.37
C PRO A 259 -8.82 -20.81 -20.76
N TYR A 260 -7.67 -20.83 -21.44
CA TYR A 260 -7.54 -21.49 -22.75
C TYR A 260 -7.07 -22.95 -22.63
N MET A 261 -6.55 -23.34 -21.46
CA MET A 261 -6.03 -24.69 -21.21
C MET A 261 -6.17 -25.04 -19.74
N ASN A 262 -6.55 -26.30 -19.45
CA ASN A 262 -6.46 -26.88 -18.12
C ASN A 262 -5.45 -28.04 -18.13
N SER A 263 -4.54 -28.05 -17.17
CA SER A 263 -3.63 -29.18 -16.97
C SER A 263 -4.10 -30.05 -15.80
N ALA A 264 -4.40 -31.32 -16.12
CA ALA A 264 -4.70 -32.39 -15.18
C ALA A 264 -5.84 -32.11 -14.18
N ASN A 265 -6.81 -31.27 -14.57
CA ASN A 265 -7.88 -30.77 -13.71
C ASN A 265 -7.34 -30.06 -12.44
N GLU A 266 -6.09 -29.57 -12.47
CA GLU A 266 -5.40 -28.94 -11.33
C GLU A 266 -5.02 -27.48 -11.59
N VAL A 267 -4.63 -27.12 -12.82
CA VAL A 267 -4.15 -25.77 -13.15
C VAL A 267 -4.86 -25.22 -14.37
N ASP A 268 -5.49 -24.06 -14.23
CA ASP A 268 -6.06 -23.28 -15.32
C ASP A 268 -5.03 -22.27 -15.85
N PHE A 269 -4.94 -22.17 -17.17
CA PHE A 269 -4.04 -21.25 -17.88
C PHE A 269 -4.84 -20.20 -18.65
N TYR A 270 -4.46 -18.94 -18.47
CA TYR A 270 -5.04 -17.82 -19.19
C TYR A 270 -3.93 -17.06 -19.90
N ARG A 271 -4.20 -16.60 -21.12
CA ARG A 271 -3.41 -15.59 -21.80
C ARG A 271 -4.26 -14.39 -22.14
N LEU A 272 -3.78 -13.20 -21.80
CA LEU A 272 -4.53 -11.95 -21.99
C LEU A 272 -3.65 -10.95 -22.73
N GLU A 273 -4.26 -10.14 -23.57
CA GLU A 273 -3.59 -9.06 -24.29
C GLU A 273 -3.86 -7.71 -23.61
N LEU A 274 -2.82 -6.89 -23.49
CA LEU A 274 -2.91 -5.54 -22.94
C LEU A 274 -2.93 -4.51 -24.05
N THR A 275 -3.89 -3.59 -24.01
CA THR A 275 -3.89 -2.39 -24.85
C THR A 275 -3.93 -1.14 -23.98
N LEU A 276 -3.27 -0.05 -24.39
CA LEU A 276 -3.32 1.17 -23.59
C LEU A 276 -4.76 1.69 -23.47
N ASN A 277 -5.18 2.02 -22.25
CA ASN A 277 -6.47 2.67 -22.03
C ASN A 277 -6.31 4.20 -21.91
N GLY A 278 -7.40 4.90 -21.60
CA GLY A 278 -7.39 6.35 -21.43
C GLY A 278 -6.46 6.85 -20.32
N LEU A 279 -6.34 6.09 -19.22
CA LEU A 279 -5.45 6.41 -18.10
C LEU A 279 -3.99 6.26 -18.50
N GLY A 280 -3.59 5.13 -19.10
CA GLY A 280 -2.21 4.89 -19.53
C GLY A 280 -1.73 5.94 -20.53
N ARG A 281 -2.56 6.25 -21.55
CA ARG A 281 -2.25 7.33 -22.52
C ARG A 281 -2.08 8.69 -21.85
N ALA A 282 -2.95 9.05 -20.92
CA ALA A 282 -2.86 10.32 -20.21
C ALA A 282 -1.62 10.38 -19.31
N PHE A 283 -1.27 9.27 -18.66
CA PHE A 283 -0.13 9.22 -17.76
C PHE A 283 1.21 9.39 -18.49
N LEU A 284 1.37 8.83 -19.69
CA LEU A 284 2.53 9.09 -20.55
C LEU A 284 2.74 10.59 -20.82
N LEU A 285 1.65 11.35 -21.03
CA LEU A 285 1.71 12.81 -21.22
C LEU A 285 2.08 13.55 -19.93
N VAL A 286 1.54 13.10 -18.79
CA VAL A 286 1.85 13.66 -17.47
C VAL A 286 3.31 13.45 -17.13
N ASP A 287 3.84 12.24 -17.36
CA ASP A 287 5.26 11.94 -17.14
C ASP A 287 6.16 12.77 -18.05
N GLN A 288 5.84 12.88 -19.34
CA GLN A 288 6.57 13.73 -20.28
C GLN A 288 6.61 15.20 -19.80
N PHE A 289 5.50 15.73 -19.29
CA PHE A 289 5.47 17.07 -18.69
C PHE A 289 6.31 17.14 -17.41
N ALA A 290 6.23 16.14 -16.53
CA ALA A 290 6.97 16.13 -15.27
C ALA A 290 8.50 16.06 -15.50
N THR A 291 8.94 15.33 -16.52
CA THR A 291 10.35 15.11 -16.84
C THR A 291 10.95 16.19 -17.74
N LYS A 292 10.21 16.68 -18.73
CA LYS A 292 10.70 17.57 -19.81
C LYS A 292 9.92 18.89 -19.93
N GLY A 293 8.84 19.07 -19.18
CA GLY A 293 7.99 20.25 -19.24
C GLY A 293 8.63 21.51 -18.65
N ARG A 294 8.13 22.68 -19.06
CA ARG A 294 8.56 23.96 -18.49
C ARG A 294 8.18 24.03 -17.01
N ARG A 295 9.17 24.26 -16.14
CA ARG A 295 8.91 24.58 -14.73
C ARG A 295 7.96 25.77 -14.65
N GLN A 296 6.82 25.56 -13.99
CA GLN A 296 5.94 26.67 -13.65
C GLN A 296 6.65 27.57 -12.64
N LEU A 297 6.40 28.88 -12.72
CA LEU A 297 6.85 29.83 -11.70
C LEU A 297 6.11 29.48 -10.40
N THR A 298 6.79 28.79 -9.49
CA THR A 298 6.31 28.62 -8.13
C THR A 298 6.45 29.96 -7.42
N ALA A 299 5.31 30.61 -7.14
CA ALA A 299 5.22 31.81 -6.32
C ALA A 299 5.36 31.46 -4.84
#